data_AF-A0A6L8KL01-F1
#
_entry.id   AF-A0A6L8KL01-F1
#
_cell.length_a   1.000
_cell.length_b   1.000
_cell.length_c   1.000
_cell.angle_alpha   90.00
_cell.angle_beta   90.00
_cell.angle_gamma   90.00
#
_symmetry.space_group_name_H-M   'P 1'
#
loop_
_entity.id
_entity.type
_entity.pdbx_description
1 polymer ?
#
loop_
_entity_poly.entity_id
_entity_poly.type
_entity_poly.pdbx_seq_one_letter_code
_entity_poly.pdbx_strand_id
1 'polypeptide(L)'
;MIELFPDNKIPVTWENVIAHSKKKFGHGFNRQILAQKEWGGRKVVAEAFSEAKNVQRRMHNDTAPKYRNAARAVLQRRIAELEAKNLALVEELEKVRAQKVDEMDVFLNTPRDLRKLIEDYAVNEFGLIRPAIVDEMKSKRATKELVTSAPPHTI
;
A
#
# COMPACT_ATOMS: atom_id res chain seq x y z
N MET A 1 28.02 4.17 -10.74
CA MET A 1 28.82 2.92 -10.86
C MET A 1 30.27 3.34 -11.13
N ILE A 2 31.25 2.80 -10.40
CA ILE A 2 32.68 3.15 -10.62
C ILE A 2 33.17 2.30 -11.79
N GLU A 3 33.81 2.90 -12.80
CA GLU A 3 34.43 2.13 -13.87
C GLU A 3 35.51 1.24 -13.28
N LEU A 4 35.41 -0.03 -13.65
CA LEU A 4 36.33 -1.06 -13.21
C LEU A 4 37.27 -1.39 -14.37
N PHE A 5 38.55 -1.67 -14.09
CA PHE A 5 39.46 -2.18 -15.10
C PHE A 5 38.86 -3.42 -15.78
N PRO A 6 38.88 -3.51 -17.13
CA PRO A 6 38.20 -4.58 -17.87
C PRO A 6 38.71 -5.97 -17.46
N ASP A 7 39.99 -6.06 -17.11
CA ASP A 7 40.64 -7.33 -16.78
C ASP A 7 40.38 -7.77 -15.33
N ASN A 8 40.24 -6.84 -14.38
CA ASN A 8 40.29 -7.16 -12.95
C ASN A 8 39.07 -6.71 -12.15
N LYS A 9 38.12 -5.99 -12.75
CA LYS A 9 36.95 -5.44 -12.04
C LYS A 9 37.33 -4.62 -10.80
N ILE A 10 38.47 -3.91 -10.85
CA ILE A 10 38.98 -3.03 -9.77
C ILE A 10 38.73 -1.57 -10.15
N PRO A 11 38.35 -0.68 -9.20
CA PRO A 11 38.08 0.72 -9.50
C PRO A 11 39.30 1.47 -10.09
N VAL A 12 39.06 2.32 -11.08
CA VAL A 12 40.11 3.15 -11.70
C VAL A 12 40.56 4.26 -10.73
N THR A 13 41.59 3.96 -9.94
CA THR A 13 42.30 4.91 -9.05
C THR A 13 43.80 4.88 -9.37
N TRP A 14 44.51 5.97 -9.08
CA TRP A 14 45.96 6.02 -9.30
C TRP A 14 46.69 4.95 -8.49
N GLU A 15 46.25 4.66 -7.27
CA GLU A 15 46.77 3.56 -6.45
C GLU A 15 46.65 2.21 -7.15
N ASN A 16 45.51 1.95 -7.79
CA ASN A 16 45.27 0.71 -8.51
C ASN A 16 46.06 0.64 -9.83
N VAL A 17 46.25 1.77 -10.52
CA VAL A 17 47.14 1.85 -11.69
C VAL A 17 48.58 1.52 -11.28
N ILE A 18 49.05 2.09 -10.17
CA ILE A 18 50.39 1.84 -9.64
C ILE A 18 50.52 0.37 -9.22
N ALA A 19 49.56 -0.17 -8.47
CA ALA A 19 49.55 -1.57 -8.05
C ALA A 19 49.54 -2.53 -9.25
N HIS A 20 48.76 -2.23 -10.28
CA HIS A 20 48.70 -3.04 -11.49
C HIS A 20 50.00 -2.96 -12.30
N SER A 21 50.59 -1.78 -12.43
CA SER A 21 51.90 -1.62 -13.10
C SER A 21 53.00 -2.37 -12.35
N LYS A 22 53.00 -2.33 -11.01
CA LYS A 22 53.93 -3.10 -10.17
C LYS A 22 53.75 -4.60 -10.34
N LYS A 23 52.51 -5.08 -10.40
CA LYS A 23 52.20 -6.50 -10.63
C LYS A 23 52.65 -6.99 -12.01
N LYS A 24 52.46 -6.17 -13.06
CA LYS A 24 52.76 -6.57 -14.46
C LYS A 24 54.23 -6.41 -14.85
N PHE A 25 54.91 -5.40 -14.33
CA PHE A 25 56.28 -5.05 -14.72
C PHE A 25 57.31 -5.20 -13.59
N GLY A 26 56.89 -5.66 -12.40
CA GLY A 26 57.77 -5.86 -11.24
C GLY A 26 58.24 -4.57 -10.55
N HIS A 27 57.97 -3.39 -11.14
CA HIS A 27 58.44 -2.10 -10.65
C HIS A 27 57.26 -1.16 -10.31
N GLY A 28 57.31 -0.58 -9.11
CA GLY A 28 56.31 0.38 -8.66
C GLY A 28 56.63 1.78 -9.15
N PHE A 29 56.05 2.17 -10.28
CA PHE A 29 56.20 3.54 -10.79
C PHE A 29 55.37 4.52 -9.97
N ASN A 30 55.93 5.70 -9.67
CA ASN A 30 55.19 6.76 -9.00
C ASN A 30 54.18 7.41 -9.97
N ARG A 31 53.08 7.97 -9.44
CA ARG A 31 52.03 8.64 -10.23
C ARG A 31 52.60 9.68 -11.19
N GLN A 32 53.54 10.51 -10.71
CA GLN A 32 54.14 11.58 -11.52
C GLN A 32 54.85 11.02 -12.77
N ILE A 33 55.59 9.92 -12.60
CA ILE A 33 56.30 9.25 -13.69
C ILE A 33 55.31 8.63 -14.68
N LEU A 34 54.29 7.92 -14.18
CA LEU A 34 53.25 7.34 -15.04
C LEU A 34 52.45 8.39 -15.80
N ALA A 35 52.16 9.53 -15.16
CA ALA A 35 51.44 10.63 -15.78
C ALA A 35 52.27 11.37 -16.83
N GLN A 36 53.60 11.37 -16.71
CA GLN A 36 54.52 12.01 -17.65
C GLN A 36 54.98 11.06 -18.77
N LYS A 37 54.71 9.76 -18.68
CA LYS A 37 55.17 8.79 -19.67
C LYS A 37 54.43 9.02 -20.99
N GLU A 38 55.21 9.37 -22.01
CA GLU A 38 54.71 9.66 -23.35
C GLU A 38 55.03 8.53 -24.33
N TRP A 39 54.12 8.30 -25.26
CA TRP A 39 54.33 7.45 -26.43
C TRP A 39 53.89 8.24 -27.66
N GLY A 40 54.83 8.51 -28.58
CA GLY A 40 54.54 9.33 -29.76
C GLY A 40 54.05 10.75 -29.43
N GLY A 41 54.55 11.35 -28.33
CA GLY A 41 54.17 12.70 -27.88
C GLY A 41 52.84 12.79 -27.13
N ARG A 42 52.18 11.66 -26.82
CA ARG A 42 50.93 11.63 -26.04
C ARG A 42 51.14 10.95 -24.69
N LYS A 43 50.54 11.50 -23.64
CA LYS A 43 50.62 10.96 -22.27
C LYS A 43 49.57 9.88 -22.08
N VAL A 44 49.77 8.74 -22.73
CA VAL A 44 48.78 7.66 -22.88
C VAL A 44 48.11 7.25 -21.57
N VAL A 45 48.90 7.11 -20.48
CA VAL A 45 48.36 6.69 -19.17
C VAL A 45 47.53 7.81 -18.53
N ALA A 46 47.96 9.07 -18.65
CA ALA A 46 47.24 10.21 -18.10
C ALA A 46 45.95 10.48 -18.87
N GLU A 47 46.01 10.41 -20.20
CA GLU A 47 44.86 10.57 -21.09
C GLU A 47 43.81 9.50 -20.81
N ALA A 48 44.19 8.21 -20.83
CA ALA A 48 43.27 7.12 -20.52
C ALA A 48 42.68 7.22 -19.11
N PHE A 49 43.48 7.63 -18.11
CA PHE A 49 42.97 7.86 -16.76
C PHE A 49 41.96 9.02 -16.70
N SER A 50 42.24 10.12 -17.41
CA SER A 50 41.35 11.28 -17.49
C SER A 50 40.05 10.96 -18.21
N GLU A 51 40.11 10.15 -19.28
CA GLU A 51 38.96 9.68 -20.03
C GLU A 51 38.07 8.81 -19.15
N ALA A 52 38.63 7.79 -18.48
CA ALA A 52 37.90 6.95 -17.54
C ALA A 52 37.26 7.78 -16.40
N LYS A 53 37.97 8.78 -15.86
CA LYS A 53 37.39 9.68 -14.86
C LYS A 53 36.26 10.54 -15.42
N ASN A 54 36.36 10.99 -16.66
CA ASN A 54 35.32 11.76 -17.32
C ASN A 54 34.08 10.91 -17.57
N VAL A 55 34.23 9.65 -18.00
CA VAL A 55 33.10 8.73 -18.16
C VAL A 55 32.49 8.39 -16.80
N GLN A 56 33.30 8.12 -15.77
CA GLN A 56 32.83 7.92 -14.40
C GLN A 56 31.99 9.12 -13.90
N ARG A 57 32.43 10.36 -14.18
CA ARG A 57 31.67 11.57 -13.84
C ARG A 57 30.35 11.66 -14.59
N ARG A 58 30.33 11.38 -15.90
CA ARG A 58 29.09 11.35 -16.70
C ARG A 58 28.12 10.30 -16.18
N MET A 59 28.58 9.07 -15.96
CA MET A 59 27.78 8.00 -15.38
C MET A 59 27.25 8.36 -13.99
N HIS A 60 28.07 9.00 -13.14
CA HIS A 60 27.59 9.46 -11.84
C HIS A 60 26.50 10.53 -11.98
N ASN A 61 26.65 11.47 -12.91
CA ASN A 61 25.65 12.51 -13.18
C ASN A 61 24.36 11.95 -13.82
N ASP A 62 24.46 10.85 -14.59
CA ASP A 62 23.30 10.18 -15.19
C ASP A 62 22.59 9.23 -14.22
N THR A 63 23.34 8.60 -13.29
CA THR A 63 22.77 7.77 -12.22
C THR A 63 22.32 8.59 -11.01
N ALA A 64 22.87 9.79 -10.83
CA ALA A 64 22.33 10.75 -9.88
C ALA A 64 20.90 11.05 -10.32
N PRO A 65 19.90 10.91 -9.43
CA PRO A 65 18.53 11.20 -9.78
C PRO A 65 18.43 12.69 -10.15
N LYS A 66 18.44 13.00 -11.45
CA LYS A 66 18.24 14.34 -12.05
C LYS A 66 17.00 15.06 -11.51
N TYR A 67 16.13 14.32 -10.82
CA TYR A 67 14.81 14.71 -10.36
C TYR A 67 14.55 14.36 -8.89
N ARG A 68 15.57 14.28 -8.03
CA ARG A 68 15.36 14.07 -6.58
C ARG A 68 14.38 15.09 -5.95
N ASN A 69 14.27 16.28 -6.54
CA ASN A 69 13.35 17.35 -6.16
C ASN A 69 12.26 17.64 -7.20
N ALA A 70 12.09 16.82 -8.25
CA ALA A 70 11.06 17.09 -9.24
C ALA A 70 9.68 16.70 -8.70
N ALA A 71 8.65 17.38 -9.18
CA ALA A 71 7.24 17.08 -8.90
C ALA A 71 6.91 15.58 -8.92
N ARG A 72 7.61 14.78 -9.75
CA ARG A 72 7.50 13.32 -9.81
C ARG A 72 7.79 12.60 -8.47
N ALA A 73 8.79 13.02 -7.70
CA ALA A 73 9.12 12.40 -6.41
C ALA A 73 8.04 12.69 -5.35
N VAL A 74 7.49 13.92 -5.38
CA VAL A 74 6.36 14.31 -4.52
C VAL A 74 5.10 13.51 -4.89
N LEU A 75 4.81 13.38 -6.19
CA LEU A 75 3.69 12.57 -6.69
C LEU A 75 3.84 11.10 -6.33
N GLN A 76 5.04 10.52 -6.47
CA GLN A 76 5.30 9.12 -6.08
C GLN A 76 5.08 8.89 -4.58
N ARG A 77 5.54 9.81 -3.73
CA ARG A 77 5.25 9.73 -2.29
C ARG A 77 3.74 9.81 -2.03
N ARG A 78 3.04 10.72 -2.72
CA ARG A 78 1.59 10.87 -2.54
C ARG A 78 0.81 9.64 -3.02
N ILE A 79 1.23 9.03 -4.12
CA ILE A 79 0.67 7.77 -4.62
C ILE A 79 0.84 6.69 -3.57
N ALA A 80 2.05 6.49 -3.04
CA ALA A 80 2.30 5.48 -2.00
C ALA A 80 1.47 5.71 -0.72
N GLU A 81 1.32 6.97 -0.29
CA GLU A 81 0.46 7.32 0.85
C GLU A 81 -1.01 6.97 0.59
N LEU A 82 -1.52 7.25 -0.60
CA LEU A 82 -2.92 6.97 -0.97
C LEU A 82 -3.17 5.47 -1.14
N GLU A 83 -2.22 4.74 -1.72
CA GLU A 83 -2.27 3.28 -1.84
C GLU A 83 -2.30 2.61 -0.46
N ALA A 84 -1.46 3.06 0.49
CA ALA A 84 -1.48 2.55 1.86
C ALA A 84 -2.82 2.81 2.56
N LYS A 85 -3.41 4.00 2.38
CA LYS A 85 -4.74 4.32 2.94
C LYS A 85 -5.85 3.47 2.32
N ASN A 86 -5.82 3.26 1.00
CA ASN A 86 -6.79 2.41 0.34
C ASN A 86 -6.71 0.96 0.85
N LEU A 87 -5.50 0.42 1.02
CA LEU A 87 -5.34 -0.93 1.59
C LEU A 87 -5.88 -1.01 3.01
N ALA A 88 -5.57 -0.04 3.87
CA ALA A 88 -6.09 0.00 5.24
C ALA A 88 -7.63 0.06 5.28
N LEU A 89 -8.24 0.90 4.44
CA LEU A 89 -9.70 1.00 4.35
C LEU A 89 -10.35 -0.28 3.81
N VAL A 90 -9.71 -0.97 2.86
CA VAL A 90 -10.19 -2.27 2.37
C VAL A 90 -10.15 -3.31 3.49
N GLU A 91 -9.07 -3.37 4.26
CA GLU A 91 -8.97 -4.26 5.43
C GLU A 91 -10.04 -3.95 6.49
N GLU A 92 -10.32 -2.68 6.76
CA GLU A 92 -11.40 -2.28 7.67
C GLU A 92 -12.78 -2.70 7.15
N LEU A 93 -13.05 -2.52 5.86
CA LEU A 93 -14.30 -2.96 5.25
C LEU A 93 -14.46 -4.48 5.27
N GLU A 94 -13.39 -5.24 5.06
CA GLU A 94 -13.41 -6.69 5.16
C GLU A 94 -13.69 -7.15 6.59
N LYS A 95 -13.10 -6.49 7.60
CA LYS A 95 -13.41 -6.77 9.02
C LYS A 95 -14.88 -6.50 9.35
N VAL A 96 -15.41 -5.34 8.93
CA VAL A 96 -16.82 -5.01 9.17
C VAL A 96 -17.74 -5.97 8.42
N ARG A 97 -17.40 -6.34 7.19
CA ARG A 97 -18.16 -7.34 6.43
C ARG A 97 -18.19 -8.68 7.15
N ALA A 98 -17.05 -9.17 7.64
CA ALA A 98 -16.97 -10.41 8.40
C ALA A 98 -17.84 -10.34 9.67
N GLN A 99 -17.74 -9.27 10.45
CA GLN A 99 -18.58 -9.05 11.63
C GLN A 99 -20.08 -9.07 11.31
N LYS A 100 -20.49 -8.41 10.21
CA LYS A 100 -21.91 -8.39 9.81
C LYS A 100 -22.41 -9.73 9.30
N VAL A 101 -21.56 -10.50 8.63
CA VAL A 101 -21.87 -11.89 8.25
C VAL A 101 -22.01 -12.75 9.49
N ASP A 102 -21.09 -12.66 10.45
CA ASP A 102 -21.17 -13.40 11.71
C ASP A 102 -22.43 -13.03 12.51
N GLU A 103 -22.77 -11.74 12.61
CA GLU A 103 -24.01 -11.27 13.23
C GLU A 103 -25.25 -11.86 12.53
N MET A 104 -25.25 -11.88 11.19
CA MET A 104 -26.33 -12.43 10.39
C MET A 104 -26.44 -13.96 10.56
N ASP A 105 -25.33 -14.67 10.59
CA ASP A 105 -25.29 -16.12 10.81
C ASP A 105 -25.80 -16.48 12.21
N VAL A 106 -25.41 -15.73 13.23
CA VAL A 106 -25.96 -15.89 14.58
C VAL A 106 -27.45 -15.58 14.59
N PHE A 107 -27.87 -14.50 13.94
CA PHE A 107 -29.27 -14.11 13.86
C PHE A 107 -30.15 -15.20 13.21
N LEU A 108 -29.71 -15.75 12.08
CA LEU A 108 -30.46 -16.76 11.32
C LEU A 108 -30.46 -18.15 11.99
N ASN A 109 -29.38 -18.52 12.68
CA ASN A 109 -29.25 -19.85 13.28
C ASN A 109 -29.73 -19.92 14.74
N THR A 110 -30.03 -18.78 15.39
CA THR A 110 -30.58 -18.78 16.75
C THR A 110 -32.10 -18.77 16.71
N PRO A 111 -32.80 -19.78 17.26
CA PRO A 111 -34.26 -19.78 17.30
C PRO A 111 -34.76 -18.63 18.19
N ARG A 112 -35.51 -17.70 17.60
CA ARG A 112 -36.10 -16.54 18.28
C ARG A 112 -37.61 -16.50 18.07
N ASP A 113 -38.32 -15.92 19.04
CA ASP A 113 -39.75 -15.66 18.92
C ASP A 113 -39.98 -14.50 17.94
N LEU A 114 -40.58 -14.81 16.79
CA LEU A 114 -40.84 -13.87 15.70
C LEU A 114 -41.69 -12.66 16.16
N ARG A 115 -42.53 -12.82 17.20
CA ARG A 115 -43.37 -11.73 17.71
C ARG A 115 -42.55 -10.59 18.29
N LYS A 116 -41.53 -10.93 19.10
CA LYS A 116 -40.62 -9.95 19.70
C LYS A 116 -39.76 -9.27 18.65
N LEU A 117 -39.37 -10.00 17.62
CA LEU A 117 -38.54 -9.49 16.53
C LEU A 117 -39.29 -8.45 15.68
N ILE A 118 -40.59 -8.69 15.43
CA ILE A 118 -41.48 -7.73 14.76
C ILE A 118 -41.73 -6.50 15.64
N GLU A 119 -41.92 -6.68 16.95
CA GLU A 119 -42.08 -5.57 17.90
C GLU A 119 -40.81 -4.70 17.97
N ASP A 120 -39.64 -5.30 18.10
CA ASP A 120 -38.35 -4.59 18.16
C ASP A 120 -38.03 -3.86 16.85
N TYR A 121 -38.35 -4.46 15.70
CA TYR A 121 -38.19 -3.83 14.38
C TYR A 121 -39.14 -2.66 14.18
N ALA A 122 -40.41 -2.80 14.59
CA ALA A 122 -41.39 -1.72 14.54
C ALA A 122 -40.99 -0.53 15.44
N VAL A 123 -40.31 -0.78 16.56
CA VAL A 123 -39.81 0.26 17.46
C VAL A 123 -38.55 0.94 16.93
N ASN A 124 -37.62 0.20 16.30
CA ASN A 124 -36.34 0.74 15.85
C ASN A 124 -36.37 1.45 14.49
N GLU A 125 -37.18 0.99 13.53
CA GLU A 125 -37.23 1.59 12.19
C GLU A 125 -38.30 2.70 12.06
N PHE A 126 -39.38 2.61 12.83
CA PHE A 126 -40.47 3.58 12.86
C PHE A 126 -40.64 4.10 14.28
N GLY A 127 -39.76 5.01 14.72
CA GLY A 127 -39.71 5.57 16.09
C GLY A 127 -41.00 6.16 16.69
N LEU A 128 -42.18 5.95 16.10
CA LEU A 128 -43.50 6.03 16.72
C LEU A 128 -44.52 5.19 15.91
N ILE A 129 -44.70 3.90 16.21
CA ILE A 129 -45.97 3.21 15.90
C ILE A 129 -46.60 2.69 17.19
N ARG A 130 -47.52 3.52 17.68
CA ARG A 130 -48.58 3.27 18.65
C ARG A 130 -49.02 1.79 18.67
N PRO A 131 -49.30 1.20 19.85
CA PRO A 131 -49.80 -0.18 20.00
C PRO A 131 -51.21 -0.44 19.41
N ALA A 132 -51.68 0.37 18.45
CA ALA A 132 -53.04 0.33 17.91
C ALA A 132 -53.33 -0.88 17.01
N ILE A 133 -52.32 -1.42 16.30
CA ILE A 133 -52.56 -2.53 15.36
C ILE A 133 -52.77 -3.86 16.12
N VAL A 134 -52.09 -4.06 17.25
CA VAL A 134 -52.30 -5.24 18.11
C VAL A 134 -53.63 -5.15 18.86
N ASP A 135 -54.08 -3.94 19.20
CA ASP A 135 -55.34 -3.71 19.93
C ASP A 135 -56.59 -3.84 19.05
N GLU A 136 -56.49 -3.59 17.74
CA GLU A 136 -57.61 -3.84 16.81
C GLU A 136 -58.00 -5.33 16.74
N MET A 137 -57.02 -6.24 16.78
CA MET A 137 -57.31 -7.68 16.76
C MET A 137 -57.89 -8.19 18.07
N LYS A 138 -57.53 -7.60 19.21
CA LYS A 138 -58.16 -7.88 20.51
C LYS A 138 -59.58 -7.29 20.58
N SER A 139 -59.77 -6.08 20.05
CA SER A 139 -61.08 -5.43 19.95
C SER A 139 -62.05 -6.21 19.04
N LYS A 140 -61.56 -6.80 17.95
CA LYS A 140 -62.35 -7.69 17.06
C LYS A 140 -62.69 -9.04 17.72
N ARG A 141 -61.88 -9.53 18.66
CA ARG A 141 -62.19 -10.75 19.44
C ARG A 141 -63.19 -10.47 20.55
N ALA A 142 -63.03 -9.36 21.28
CA ALA A 142 -63.95 -8.94 22.33
C ALA A 142 -65.35 -8.58 21.77
N THR A 143 -65.43 -7.93 20.61
CA THR A 143 -66.72 -7.66 19.94
C THR A 143 -67.37 -8.94 19.41
N LYS A 144 -66.59 -9.93 18.95
CA LYS A 144 -67.13 -11.23 18.54
C LYS A 144 -67.68 -12.03 19.72
N GLU A 145 -67.03 -11.99 20.88
CA GLU A 145 -67.51 -12.63 22.12
C GLU A 145 -68.75 -11.95 22.72
N LEU A 146 -68.88 -10.62 22.61
CA LEU A 146 -70.10 -9.89 23.00
C LEU A 146 -71.31 -10.21 22.09
N VAL A 147 -71.08 -10.39 20.78
CA VAL A 147 -72.17 -10.71 19.82
C VAL A 147 -72.69 -12.15 20.01
N THR A 148 -71.83 -13.07 20.44
CA THR A 148 -72.23 -14.47 20.74
C THR A 148 -72.82 -14.68 22.14
N SER A 149 -72.77 -13.69 23.03
CA SER A 149 -73.34 -13.76 24.39
C SER A 149 -74.62 -12.95 24.59
N ALA A 150 -75.10 -12.26 23.56
CA ALA A 150 -76.40 -11.60 23.59
C ALA A 150 -77.54 -12.64 23.52
N PRO A 151 -78.48 -12.68 24.48
CA PRO A 151 -79.59 -13.62 24.47
C PRO A 151 -80.56 -13.31 23.32
N PRO A 152 -81.24 -14.32 22.75
CA PRO A 152 -82.23 -14.10 21.70
C PRO A 152 -83.39 -13.26 22.25
N HIS A 153 -83.65 -12.10 21.65
CA HIS A 153 -84.86 -11.33 21.89
C HIS A 153 -86.07 -12.19 21.54
N THR A 154 -86.89 -12.47 22.54
CA THR A 154 -88.20 -13.09 22.42
C THR A 154 -89.21 -12.01 22.02
N ILE A 155 -89.79 -12.13 20.83
CA ILE A 155 -91.16 -11.68 20.51
C ILE A 155 -91.76 -12.75 19.61
#